data_AF-A0A8P4GG51-F1
#
_entry.id   AF-A0A8P4GG51-F1
#
_cell.length_a   1.000
_cell.length_b   1.000
_cell.length_c   1.000
_cell.angle_alpha   90.00
_cell.angle_beta   90.00
_cell.angle_gamma   90.00
#
_symmetry.space_group_name_H-M   'P 1'
#
loop_
_entity.id
_entity.type
_entity.pdbx_description
1 polymer ?
#
loop_
_entity_poly.entity_id
_entity_poly.type
_entity_poly.pdbx_seq_one_letter_code
_entity_poly.pdbx_strand_id
1 'polypeptide(L)' 'MVFQQDNAAVHNSRLTKDFFQENNALLDHLACSPDLNRIENIWGWLARDVYKNGRQFQIMDEIL' A
#
# COMPACT_ATOMS: atom_id res chain seq x y z
N MET A 1 6.88 -17.18 -1.80
CA MET A 1 5.70 -16.28 -1.83
C MET A 1 5.99 -15.19 -2.86
N VAL A 2 4.98 -14.61 -3.51
CA VAL A 2 5.13 -13.42 -4.37
C VAL A 2 4.67 -12.21 -3.59
N PHE A 3 5.47 -11.15 -3.57
CA PHE A 3 5.16 -9.87 -2.92
C PHE A 3 4.90 -8.80 -3.96
N GLN A 4 3.92 -7.93 -3.72
CA GLN A 4 3.60 -6.78 -4.57
C GLN A 4 3.75 -5.51 -3.73
N GLN A 5 4.52 -4.55 -4.24
CA GLN A 5 4.63 -3.19 -3.70
C GLN A 5 4.73 -2.20 -4.87
N ASP A 6 4.52 -0.91 -4.59
CA ASP A 6 4.74 0.12 -5.59
C ASP A 6 6.24 0.38 -5.80
N ASN A 7 6.56 1.33 -6.69
CA ASN A 7 7.93 1.67 -7.03
C ASN A 7 8.49 2.87 -6.24
N ALA A 8 7.97 3.18 -5.04
CA ALA A 8 8.51 4.30 -4.26
C ALA A 8 10.02 4.13 -4.00
N ALA A 9 10.74 5.25 -3.85
CA ALA A 9 12.20 5.25 -3.78
C ALA A 9 12.76 4.35 -2.67
N VAL A 10 12.05 4.28 -1.53
CA VAL A 10 12.43 3.41 -0.39
C VAL A 10 12.30 1.92 -0.73
N HIS A 11 11.27 1.53 -1.49
CA HIS A 11 11.09 0.14 -1.97
C HIS A 11 12.12 -0.25 -3.02
N ASN A 12 12.66 0.73 -3.74
CA ASN A 12 13.71 0.56 -4.73
C ASN A 12 15.14 0.67 -4.18
N SER A 13 15.30 0.88 -2.88
CA SER A 13 16.61 0.95 -2.23
C SER A 13 17.36 -0.38 -2.36
N ARG A 14 18.69 -0.32 -2.31
CA ARG A 14 19.54 -1.52 -2.40
C ARG A 14 19.18 -2.54 -1.31
N LEU A 15 19.09 -2.10 -0.06
CA LEU A 15 18.80 -3.00 1.07
C LEU A 15 17.44 -3.69 0.92
N THR A 16 16.43 -2.96 0.44
CA THR A 16 15.11 -3.55 0.19
C THR A 16 15.15 -4.58 -0.94
N LYS A 17 15.86 -4.29 -2.03
CA LYS A 17 16.04 -5.23 -3.13
C LYS A 17 16.79 -6.49 -2.71
N ASP A 18 17.89 -6.34 -1.96
CA ASP A 18 18.69 -7.45 -1.44
C ASP A 18 17.82 -8.35 -0.53
N PHE A 19 17.00 -7.77 0.36
CA PHE A 19 16.06 -8.52 1.18
C PHE A 19 15.07 -9.35 0.34
N PHE A 20 14.47 -8.78 -0.70
CA PHE A 20 13.52 -9.50 -1.54
C PHE A 20 14.19 -10.58 -2.38
N GLN A 21 15.41 -10.36 -2.88
CA GLN A 21 16.17 -11.40 -3.57
C GLN A 21 16.39 -12.65 -2.72
N GLU A 22 16.58 -12.49 -1.41
CA GLU A 22 16.82 -13.62 -0.49
C GLU A 22 15.54 -14.26 0.05
N ASN A 23 14.45 -13.50 0.17
CA ASN A 23 13.27 -13.95 0.93
C ASN A 23 12.02 -14.18 0.07
N ASN A 24 11.72 -13.33 -0.92
CA ASN A 24 10.46 -13.39 -1.66
C ASN A 24 10.57 -12.81 -3.07
N ALA A 25 9.95 -13.47 -4.05
CA ALA A 25 9.87 -12.92 -5.40
C ALA A 25 9.04 -11.63 -5.42
N LEU A 26 9.60 -10.57 -5.99
CA LEU A 26 8.91 -9.29 -6.18
C LEU A 26 8.15 -9.30 -7.52
N LEU A 27 6.88 -8.90 -7.50
CA LEU A 27 6.10 -8.67 -8.72
C LEU A 27 6.44 -7.29 -9.29
N ASP A 28 6.78 -7.25 -10.58
CA ASP A 28 7.01 -5.99 -11.28
C ASP A 28 5.73 -5.14 -11.30
N HIS A 29 5.91 -3.84 -11.04
CA HIS A 29 4.82 -2.87 -11.00
C HIS A 29 5.09 -1.72 -11.97
N LEU A 30 4.07 -1.36 -12.75
CA LEU A 30 4.13 -0.22 -13.66
C LEU A 30 4.04 1.09 -12.86
N ALA A 31 4.77 2.11 -13.31
CA ALA A 31 4.67 3.43 -12.71
C ALA A 31 3.25 4.00 -12.86
N CYS A 32 2.82 4.79 -11.88
CA CYS A 32 1.52 5.48 -11.88
C CYS A 32 0.30 4.57 -12.14
N SER A 33 0.36 3.30 -11.70
CA SER A 33 -0.71 2.31 -11.92
C SER A 33 -1.34 1.84 -10.60
N PRO A 34 -1.94 2.75 -9.79
CA PRO A 34 -2.52 2.39 -8.50
C PRO A 34 -3.67 1.39 -8.63
N ASP A 35 -4.37 1.37 -9.76
CA ASP A 35 -5.43 0.41 -10.09
C ASP A 35 -4.94 -1.05 -10.10
N LEU A 36 -3.65 -1.26 -10.41
CA LEU A 36 -3.02 -2.57 -10.40
C LEU A 36 -2.54 -2.99 -9.02
N ASN A 37 -2.53 -2.09 -8.03
CA ASN A 37 -2.10 -2.39 -6.67
C ASN A 37 -3.31 -2.78 -5.80
N ARG A 38 -3.33 -4.03 -5.31
CA ARG A 38 -4.48 -4.55 -4.56
C ARG A 38 -4.77 -3.75 -3.28
N ILE A 39 -3.75 -3.21 -2.64
CA ILE A 39 -3.89 -2.48 -1.37
C ILE A 39 -4.68 -1.16 -1.54
N GLU A 40 -4.61 -0.52 -2.72
CA GLU A 40 -5.36 0.70 -3.04
C GLU A 40 -6.87 0.46 -2.98
N ASN A 41 -7.32 -0.69 -3.49
CA ASN A 41 -8.73 -1.07 -3.39
C ASN A 41 -9.18 -1.31 -1.95
N ILE A 42 -8.30 -1.88 -1.12
CA ILE A 42 -8.58 -2.13 0.30
C ILE A 42 -8.67 -0.80 1.06
N TRP A 43 -7.73 0.13 0.84
CA TRP A 43 -7.79 1.47 1.42
C TRP A 43 -9.04 2.23 0.97
N GLY A 44 -9.43 2.13 -0.31
CA GLY A 44 -10.66 2.74 -0.80
C GLY A 44 -11.94 2.16 -0.17
N TRP A 45 -11.94 0.88 0.20
CA TRP A 45 -13.04 0.28 0.96
C TRP A 45 -13.03 0.73 2.43
N LEU A 46 -11.87 0.68 3.09
CA LEU A 46 -11.68 1.13 4.48
C LEU A 46 -12.10 2.59 4.65
N ALA A 47 -11.63 3.48 3.78
CA ALA A 47 -11.98 4.90 3.84
C ALA A 47 -13.50 5.12 3.71
N ARG A 48 -14.17 4.36 2.84
CA ARG A 48 -15.64 4.44 2.71
C ARG A 48 -16.38 4.02 3.97
N ASP A 49 -15.85 3.05 4.70
CA ASP A 49 -16.43 2.60 5.96
C ASP A 49 -16.15 3.57 7.11
N VAL A 50 -14.89 4.03 7.24
CA VAL A 50 -14.43 4.99 8.25
C VAL A 50 -15.18 6.32 8.14
N TYR A 51 -15.33 6.87 6.92
CA TYR A 51 -15.97 8.16 6.68
C TYR A 51 -17.47 8.05 6.33
N LYS A 52 -18.09 6.90 6.63
CA LYS A 52 -19.50 6.64 6.31
C LYS A 52 -20.41 7.72 6.92
N ASN A 53 -21.45 8.10 6.17
CA ASN A 53 -22.40 9.17 6.53
C ASN A 53 -21.77 10.55 6.74
N GLY A 54 -20.58 10.81 6.17
CA GLY A 54 -19.90 12.09 6.31
C GLY A 54 -19.29 12.30 7.69
N ARG A 55 -19.01 11.21 8.42
CA ARG A 55 -18.30 11.26 9.70
C ARG A 55 -16.97 12.01 9.51
N GLN A 56 -16.64 12.88 10.45
CA GLN A 56 -15.36 13.58 10.53
C GLN A 56 -14.74 13.30 11.90
N PHE A 57 -13.42 13.41 11.97
CA PHE A 57 -12.63 13.11 13.17
C PHE A 57 -11.80 14.34 13.52
N GLN A 58 -11.75 14.71 14.79
CA GLN A 58 -11.01 15.88 15.27
C GLN A 58 -9.65 15.49 15.87
N ILE A 59 -9.52 14.26 16.36
CA ILE A 59 -8.28 13.73 16.93
C ILE A 59 -8.00 12.33 16.37
N MET A 60 -6.73 11.94 16.36
CA MET A 60 -6.32 10.65 15.79
C MET A 60 -6.86 9.44 16.53
N ASP A 61 -7.10 9.55 17.83
CA ASP A 61 -7.65 8.47 18.65
C ASP A 61 -9.07 8.06 18.24
N GLU A 62 -9.77 8.89 17.45
CA GLU A 62 -11.11 8.57 16.94
C GLU A 62 -11.08 7.76 15.62
N ILE A 63 -9.93 7.69 14.94
CA ILE A 63 -9.75 7.00 13.65
C ILE A 63 -9.32 5.52 13.84
N LEU A 64 -8.82 5.18 15.04
CA LEU A 64 -8.30 3.86 15.43
C LEU A 64 -9.36 3.01 16.15
#